data_AF-A0A953VPZ8-F1
#
_entry.id   AF-A0A953VPZ8-F1
#
_cell.length_a   1.000
_cell.length_b   1.000
_cell.length_c   1.000
_cell.angle_alpha   90.00
_cell.angle_beta   90.00
_cell.angle_gamma   90.00
#
_symmetry.space_group_name_H-M   'P 1'
#
loop_
_entity.id
_entity.type
_entity.pdbx_description
1 polymer ?
#
loop_
_entity_poly.entity_id
_entity_poly.type
_entity_poly.pdbx_seq_one_letter_code
_entity_poly.pdbx_strand_id
1 'polypeptide(L)'
;MAIGLAAAVLAAAVRPLAQKGIDLVGSVFNGATEAGAEKIAAEIEKRTGIKVQDIADDRLTADEWAQLKDFELQNQELLLNELQEAEGRDIDRVRLLNEDRSDARALQKAAMAQDDWLTRNFIHIYAILLTAFTFAFVAWAAFGARFDIGADGTLSAAGQAQIRTVDTVLGFLLGVSLSAIIQFFFGSSKGSSDKSRMLEDLIRTAQVRER
;
A
#
# COMPACT_ATOMS: atom_id res chain seq x y z
N MET A 1 -1.97 -15.14 -18.01
CA MET A 1 -0.49 -15.03 -18.10
C MET A 1 -0.01 -13.88 -18.98
N ALA A 2 -0.81 -13.30 -19.90
CA ALA A 2 -0.36 -12.22 -20.79
C ALA A 2 -0.28 -10.81 -20.14
N ILE A 3 -1.00 -10.58 -19.04
CA ILE A 3 -1.13 -9.24 -18.40
C ILE A 3 0.20 -8.74 -17.83
N GLY A 4 1.02 -9.63 -17.26
CA GLY A 4 2.32 -9.24 -16.69
C GLY A 4 3.40 -8.89 -17.73
N LEU A 5 3.24 -9.31 -18.99
CA LEU A 5 4.22 -9.05 -20.04
C LEU A 5 4.10 -7.62 -20.60
N ALA A 6 2.88 -7.11 -20.77
CA ALA A 6 2.66 -5.75 -21.29
C ALA A 6 3.15 -4.68 -20.31
N ALA A 7 2.79 -4.80 -19.02
CA ALA A 7 3.24 -3.88 -17.97
C ALA A 7 4.76 -3.87 -17.80
N ALA A 8 5.41 -5.04 -17.88
CA ALA A 8 6.87 -5.15 -17.80
C ALA A 8 7.57 -4.48 -19.00
N VAL A 9 7.02 -4.61 -20.20
CA VAL A 9 7.55 -3.96 -21.41
C VAL A 9 7.41 -2.44 -21.33
N LEU A 10 6.26 -1.92 -20.85
CA LEU A 10 6.04 -0.49 -20.66
C LEU A 10 6.99 0.10 -19.60
N ALA A 11 7.17 -0.59 -18.47
CA ALA A 11 8.11 -0.17 -17.43
C ALA A 11 9.57 -0.19 -17.91
N ALA A 12 9.94 -1.15 -18.75
CA ALA A 12 11.28 -1.24 -19.33
C ALA A 12 11.56 -0.10 -20.33
N ALA A 13 10.53 0.39 -21.04
CA ALA A 13 10.65 1.53 -21.97
C ALA A 13 10.89 2.88 -21.28
N VAL A 14 10.56 3.04 -19.98
CA VAL A 14 10.71 4.32 -19.25
C VAL A 14 12.16 4.82 -19.23
N ARG A 15 13.12 3.94 -18.98
CA ARG A 15 14.55 4.30 -18.89
C ARG A 15 15.13 4.81 -20.22
N PRO A 16 15.00 4.09 -21.35
CA PRO A 16 15.52 4.57 -22.64
C PRO A 16 14.80 5.84 -23.11
N LEU A 17 13.50 6.00 -22.85
CA LEU A 17 12.77 7.24 -23.12
C LEU A 17 13.35 8.45 -22.36
N ALA A 18 13.62 8.29 -21.06
CA ALA A 18 14.21 9.34 -20.24
C ALA A 18 15.66 9.67 -20.68
N GLN A 19 16.46 8.67 -21.07
CA GLN A 19 17.83 8.89 -21.55
C GLN A 19 17.89 9.67 -22.87
N LYS A 20 16.85 9.57 -23.71
CA LYS A 20 16.72 10.30 -24.97
C LYS A 20 15.96 11.63 -24.82
N GLY A 21 15.59 12.02 -23.60
CA GLY A 21 14.87 13.26 -23.30
C GLY A 21 13.43 13.27 -23.79
N ILE A 22 12.78 12.10 -23.86
CA ILE A 22 11.35 11.96 -24.18
C ILE A 22 10.58 11.83 -22.86
N ASP A 23 10.49 12.97 -22.17
CA ASP A 23 10.10 13.03 -20.76
C ASP A 23 8.60 12.84 -20.53
N LEU A 24 7.73 13.34 -21.39
CA LEU A 24 6.27 13.22 -21.24
C LEU A 24 5.80 11.79 -21.52
N VAL A 25 6.35 11.14 -22.55
CA VAL A 25 6.03 9.72 -22.81
C VAL A 25 6.58 8.83 -21.70
N GLY A 26 7.81 9.08 -21.24
CA GLY A 26 8.41 8.36 -20.13
C GLY A 26 7.66 8.54 -18.81
N SER A 27 7.23 9.77 -18.50
CA SER A 27 6.44 10.07 -17.30
C SER A 27 5.04 9.47 -17.35
N VAL A 28 4.38 9.49 -18.51
CA VAL A 28 3.11 8.78 -18.70
C VAL A 28 3.31 7.28 -18.46
N PHE A 29 4.31 6.63 -19.03
CA PHE A 29 4.53 5.20 -18.77
C PHE A 29 4.90 4.87 -17.31
N ASN A 30 5.48 5.82 -16.58
CA ASN A 30 5.82 5.65 -15.17
C ASN A 30 4.63 5.93 -14.22
N GLY A 31 3.76 6.89 -14.57
CA GLY A 31 2.67 7.37 -13.74
C GLY A 31 1.28 6.90 -14.16
N ALA A 32 1.09 6.46 -15.41
CA ALA A 32 -0.21 6.06 -15.93
C ALA A 32 -0.58 4.64 -15.51
N THR A 33 -1.89 4.42 -15.42
CA THR A 33 -2.45 3.08 -15.33
C THR A 33 -2.10 2.26 -16.57
N GLU A 34 -2.03 0.93 -16.45
CA GLU A 34 -1.77 0.01 -17.56
C GLU A 34 -2.59 0.36 -18.82
N ALA A 35 -3.89 0.68 -18.66
CA ALA A 35 -4.76 1.06 -19.76
C ALA A 35 -4.37 2.39 -20.46
N GLY A 36 -3.89 3.39 -19.70
CA GLY A 36 -3.44 4.67 -20.26
C GLY A 36 -2.09 4.54 -20.97
N ALA A 37 -1.18 3.77 -20.37
CA ALA A 37 0.10 3.43 -20.98
C ALA A 37 -0.08 2.57 -22.25
N GLU A 38 -1.00 1.60 -22.26
CA GLU A 38 -1.34 0.80 -23.44
C GLU A 38 -1.99 1.64 -24.56
N LYS A 39 -2.82 2.61 -24.21
CA LYS A 39 -3.44 3.52 -25.18
C LYS A 39 -2.40 4.38 -25.89
N ILE A 40 -1.43 4.93 -25.15
CA ILE A 40 -0.33 5.70 -25.72
C ILE A 40 0.63 4.79 -26.52
N ALA A 41 0.89 3.58 -26.04
CA ALA A 41 1.65 2.57 -26.79
C ALA A 41 1.02 2.24 -28.14
N ALA A 42 -0.30 2.02 -28.17
CA ALA A 42 -1.04 1.74 -29.40
C ALA A 42 -1.07 2.94 -30.34
N GLU A 43 -1.17 4.17 -29.82
CA GLU A 43 -1.17 5.38 -30.65
C GLU A 43 0.22 5.68 -31.22
N ILE A 44 1.30 5.39 -30.47
CA ILE A 44 2.68 5.41 -30.98
C ILE A 44 2.81 4.39 -32.11
N GLU A 45 2.48 3.11 -31.88
CA GLU A 45 2.59 2.06 -32.90
C GLU A 45 1.77 2.39 -34.15
N LYS A 46 0.58 2.96 -33.99
CA LYS A 46 -0.29 3.35 -35.11
C LYS A 46 0.26 4.50 -35.95
N ARG A 47 0.93 5.49 -35.33
CA ARG A 47 1.39 6.71 -36.01
C ARG A 47 2.82 6.62 -36.51
N THR A 48 3.70 6.02 -35.72
CA THR A 48 5.12 5.91 -36.04
C THR A 48 5.50 4.51 -36.52
N GLY A 49 4.64 3.51 -36.32
CA GLY A 49 4.97 2.11 -36.59
C GLY A 49 5.89 1.48 -35.53
N ILE A 50 6.27 2.23 -34.51
CA ILE A 50 7.24 1.80 -33.50
C ILE A 50 6.55 1.00 -32.41
N LYS A 51 7.04 -0.22 -32.17
CA LYS A 51 6.54 -1.05 -31.07
C LYS A 51 7.24 -0.69 -29.77
N VAL A 52 6.49 -0.68 -28.67
CA VAL A 52 7.05 -0.39 -27.34
C VAL A 52 8.14 -1.38 -26.92
N GLN A 53 8.10 -2.61 -27.44
CA GLN A 53 9.16 -3.60 -27.23
C GLN A 53 10.51 -3.14 -27.79
N ASP A 54 10.52 -2.47 -28.94
CA ASP A 54 11.74 -1.97 -29.56
C ASP A 54 12.28 -0.73 -28.82
N ILE A 55 11.39 0.04 -28.19
CA ILE A 55 11.76 1.10 -27.24
C ILE A 55 12.43 0.49 -25.99
N ALA A 56 11.83 -0.55 -25.41
CA ALA A 56 12.33 -1.22 -24.21
C ALA A 56 13.67 -1.93 -24.42
N ASP A 57 13.88 -2.52 -25.60
CA ASP A 57 15.12 -3.20 -25.98
C ASP A 57 16.20 -2.23 -26.53
N ASP A 58 15.95 -0.92 -26.56
CA ASP A 58 16.83 0.13 -27.11
C ASP A 58 17.30 -0.17 -28.56
N ARG A 59 16.39 -0.72 -29.38
CA ARG A 59 16.69 -1.13 -30.76
C ARG A 59 16.36 -0.07 -31.82
N LEU A 60 15.93 1.11 -31.38
CA LEU A 60 15.50 2.18 -32.26
C LEU A 60 16.66 2.91 -32.91
N THR A 61 16.49 3.19 -34.20
CA THR A 61 17.36 4.05 -34.99
C THR A 61 17.20 5.52 -34.59
N ALA A 62 18.18 6.36 -34.95
CA ALA A 62 18.13 7.79 -34.65
C ALA A 62 16.89 8.49 -35.25
N ASP A 63 16.44 8.04 -36.43
CA ASP A 63 15.26 8.58 -37.09
C ASP A 63 13.96 8.18 -36.37
N GLU A 64 13.88 6.95 -35.83
CA GLU A 64 12.75 6.50 -35.02
C GLU A 64 12.66 7.24 -33.68
N TRP A 65 13.81 7.56 -33.06
CA TRP A 65 13.85 8.43 -31.89
C TRP A 65 13.34 9.85 -32.19
N ALA A 66 13.69 10.39 -33.36
CA ALA A 66 13.17 11.68 -33.79
C ALA A 66 11.65 11.65 -34.00
N GLN A 67 11.11 10.57 -34.57
CA GLN A 67 9.65 10.39 -34.72
C GLN A 67 8.92 10.28 -33.39
N LEU A 68 9.50 9.62 -32.38
CA LEU A 68 8.94 9.59 -31.03
C LEU A 68 8.96 10.97 -30.37
N LYS A 69 10.01 11.76 -30.61
CA LYS A 69 10.09 13.14 -30.12
C LYS A 69 9.04 14.03 -30.79
N ASP A 70 8.85 13.89 -32.10
CA ASP A 70 7.80 14.59 -32.83
C ASP A 70 6.41 14.16 -32.35
N PHE A 71 6.21 12.87 -32.06
CA PHE A 71 4.98 12.38 -31.47
C PHE A 71 4.71 13.04 -30.11
N GLU A 72 5.71 13.12 -29.23
CA GLU A 72 5.60 13.78 -27.93
C GLU A 72 5.18 15.25 -28.08
N LEU A 73 5.82 15.98 -28.99
CA LEU A 73 5.51 17.39 -29.25
C LEU A 73 4.11 17.58 -29.82
N GLN A 74 3.69 16.72 -30.74
CA GLN A 74 2.37 16.80 -31.38
C GLN A 74 1.23 16.34 -30.46
N ASN A 75 1.50 15.45 -29.52
CA ASN A 75 0.48 14.84 -28.65
C ASN A 75 0.66 15.23 -27.18
N GLN A 76 1.35 16.34 -26.91
CA GLN A 76 1.59 16.83 -25.56
C GLN A 76 0.31 16.96 -24.73
N GLU A 77 -0.78 17.48 -25.32
CA GLU A 77 -2.06 17.62 -24.63
C GLU A 77 -2.66 16.26 -24.21
N LEU A 78 -2.57 15.26 -25.11
CA LEU A 78 -3.01 13.90 -24.80
C LEU A 78 -2.20 13.30 -23.64
N LEU A 79 -0.87 13.45 -23.68
CA LEU A 79 0.02 12.94 -22.64
C LEU A 79 -0.23 13.62 -21.28
N LEU A 80 -0.46 14.93 -21.27
CA LEU A 80 -0.77 15.69 -20.05
C LEU A 80 -2.13 15.30 -19.46
N ASN A 81 -3.15 15.08 -20.29
CA ASN A 81 -4.47 14.66 -19.81
C ASN A 81 -4.41 13.27 -19.17
N GLU A 82 -3.70 12.31 -19.78
CA GLU A 82 -3.54 10.96 -19.20
C GLU A 82 -2.77 10.98 -17.87
N LEU A 83 -1.75 11.86 -17.74
CA LEU A 83 -1.06 12.08 -16.48
C LEU A 83 -1.99 12.65 -15.41
N GLN A 84 -2.77 13.68 -15.74
CA GLN A 84 -3.72 14.29 -14.81
C GLN A 84 -4.78 13.29 -14.36
N GLU A 85 -5.29 12.45 -15.25
CA GLU A 85 -6.24 11.39 -14.90
C GLU A 85 -5.62 10.32 -14.00
N ALA A 86 -4.34 10.00 -14.18
CA ALA A 86 -3.63 9.06 -13.31
C ALA A 86 -3.41 9.67 -11.92
N GLU A 87 -2.91 10.90 -11.84
CA GLU A 87 -2.71 11.62 -10.58
C GLU A 87 -4.03 11.86 -9.83
N GLY A 88 -5.10 12.22 -10.53
CA GLY A 88 -6.43 12.42 -9.94
C GLY A 88 -6.96 11.15 -9.28
N ARG A 89 -6.77 9.99 -9.92
CA ARG A 89 -7.17 8.69 -9.35
C ARG A 89 -6.35 8.32 -8.11
N ASP A 90 -5.06 8.64 -8.08
CA ASP A 90 -4.23 8.41 -6.91
C ASP A 90 -4.66 9.31 -5.73
N ILE A 91 -4.98 10.57 -6.01
CA ILE A 91 -5.54 11.49 -5.00
C ILE A 91 -6.87 10.95 -4.47
N ASP A 92 -7.78 10.51 -5.35
CA ASP A 92 -9.07 9.94 -4.97
C ASP A 92 -8.90 8.66 -4.13
N ARG A 93 -7.95 7.80 -4.50
CA ARG A 93 -7.64 6.60 -3.71
C ARG A 93 -7.15 6.96 -2.31
N VAL A 94 -6.23 7.92 -2.20
CA VAL A 94 -5.74 8.40 -0.90
C VAL A 94 -6.86 9.04 -0.10
N ARG A 95 -7.75 9.78 -0.76
CA ARG A 95 -8.92 10.39 -0.15
C ARG A 95 -9.88 9.34 0.40
N LEU A 96 -10.25 8.33 -0.38
CA LEU A 96 -11.11 7.21 0.06
C LEU A 96 -10.49 6.48 1.27
N LEU A 97 -9.19 6.17 1.22
CA LEU A 97 -8.48 5.56 2.35
C LEU A 97 -8.47 6.45 3.60
N ASN A 98 -8.47 7.77 3.43
CA ASN A 98 -8.52 8.72 4.53
C ASN A 98 -9.95 8.93 5.05
N GLU A 99 -10.95 8.87 4.18
CA GLU A 99 -12.38 8.90 4.50
C GLU A 99 -12.77 7.67 5.32
N ASP A 100 -12.36 6.45 4.90
CA ASP A 100 -12.53 5.21 5.68
C ASP A 100 -11.96 5.32 7.10
N ARG A 101 -10.77 5.93 7.22
CA ARG A 101 -10.13 6.19 8.52
C ARG A 101 -10.86 7.26 9.33
N SER A 102 -11.49 8.22 8.66
CA SER A 102 -12.25 9.29 9.31
C SER A 102 -13.59 8.78 9.83
N ASP A 103 -14.24 7.89 9.10
CA ASP A 103 -15.49 7.23 9.50
C ASP A 103 -15.27 6.32 10.70
N ALA A 104 -14.16 5.57 10.72
CA ALA A 104 -13.77 4.79 11.90
C ALA A 104 -13.62 5.67 13.16
N ARG A 105 -13.10 6.90 13.01
CA ARG A 105 -13.00 7.87 14.12
C ARG A 105 -14.34 8.49 14.48
N ALA A 106 -15.22 8.72 13.51
CA ALA A 106 -16.58 9.19 13.76
C ALA A 106 -17.39 8.15 14.55
N LEU A 107 -17.24 6.87 14.20
CA LEU A 107 -17.84 5.75 14.90
C LEU A 107 -17.30 5.62 16.34
N GLN A 108 -15.99 5.84 16.54
CA GLN A 108 -15.41 5.92 17.87
C GLN A 108 -15.95 7.10 18.68
N LYS A 109 -16.07 8.30 18.10
CA LYS A 109 -16.66 9.47 18.76
C LYS A 109 -18.13 9.25 19.11
N ALA A 110 -18.91 8.66 18.22
CA ALA A 110 -20.31 8.30 18.47
C ALA A 110 -20.42 7.26 19.60
N ALA A 111 -19.56 6.25 19.61
CA ALA A 111 -19.48 5.25 20.68
C ALA A 111 -19.08 5.87 22.04
N MET A 112 -18.24 6.91 22.06
CA MET A 112 -17.87 7.64 23.28
C MET A 112 -18.94 8.65 23.75
N ALA A 113 -19.80 9.12 22.85
CA ALA A 113 -20.95 9.97 23.18
C ALA A 113 -22.11 9.17 23.78
N GLN A 114 -22.12 7.86 23.60
CA GLN A 114 -23.10 6.95 24.16
C GLN A 114 -22.78 6.65 25.62
N ASP A 115 -23.76 6.77 26.51
CA ASP A 115 -23.56 6.73 27.96
C ASP A 115 -23.25 5.32 28.50
N ASP A 116 -23.41 4.28 27.67
CA ASP A 116 -23.13 2.90 28.04
C ASP A 116 -21.62 2.66 28.27
N TRP A 117 -21.29 2.20 29.48
CA TRP A 117 -19.92 1.86 29.89
C TRP A 117 -19.30 0.77 29.01
N LEU A 118 -20.10 -0.20 28.55
CA LEU A 118 -19.60 -1.32 27.75
C LEU A 118 -19.13 -0.82 26.38
N THR A 119 -19.94 0.00 25.70
CA THR A 119 -19.63 0.55 24.37
C THR A 119 -18.38 1.43 24.39
N ARG A 120 -18.26 2.26 25.42
CA ARG A 120 -17.11 3.17 25.62
C ARG A 120 -15.80 2.43 25.85
N ASN A 121 -15.86 1.30 26.56
CA ASN A 121 -14.68 0.51 26.93
C ASN A 121 -14.50 -0.74 26.07
N PHE A 122 -15.39 -1.01 25.10
CA PHE A 122 -15.40 -2.23 24.30
C PHE A 122 -14.04 -2.54 23.70
N ILE A 123 -13.38 -1.54 23.13
CA ILE A 123 -12.06 -1.68 22.50
C ILE A 123 -10.98 -2.03 23.53
N HIS A 124 -11.01 -1.42 24.72
CA HIS A 124 -10.07 -1.71 25.80
C HIS A 124 -10.32 -3.10 26.38
N ILE A 125 -11.59 -3.46 26.58
CA ILE A 125 -12.02 -4.80 27.03
C ILE A 125 -11.58 -5.86 26.02
N TYR A 126 -11.81 -5.60 24.73
CA TYR A 126 -11.39 -6.49 23.64
C TYR A 126 -9.86 -6.65 23.61
N ALA A 127 -9.11 -5.55 23.73
CA ALA A 127 -7.65 -5.59 23.80
C ALA A 127 -7.14 -6.38 25.02
N ILE A 128 -7.74 -6.16 26.20
CA ILE A 128 -7.41 -6.90 27.43
C ILE A 128 -7.74 -8.39 27.27
N LEU A 129 -8.93 -8.73 26.76
CA LEU A 129 -9.35 -10.11 26.54
C LEU A 129 -8.43 -10.82 25.56
N LEU A 130 -8.10 -10.18 24.44
CA LEU A 130 -7.22 -10.76 23.42
C LEU A 130 -5.79 -10.92 23.94
N THR A 131 -5.30 -9.94 24.70
CA THR A 131 -3.97 -10.00 25.33
C THR A 131 -3.93 -11.10 26.39
N ALA A 132 -4.90 -11.14 27.29
CA ALA A 132 -5.02 -12.17 28.32
C ALA A 132 -5.14 -13.58 27.70
N PHE A 133 -5.95 -13.74 26.66
CA PHE A 133 -6.07 -14.99 25.92
C PHE A 133 -4.75 -15.41 25.29
N THR A 134 -4.02 -14.46 24.67
CA THR A 134 -2.72 -14.72 24.07
C THR A 134 -1.71 -15.18 25.10
N PHE A 135 -1.58 -14.48 26.23
CA PHE A 135 -0.69 -14.88 27.31
C PHE A 135 -1.10 -16.20 27.98
N ALA A 136 -2.41 -16.44 28.12
CA ALA A 136 -2.91 -17.73 28.62
C ALA A 136 -2.57 -18.87 27.67
N PHE A 137 -2.71 -18.67 26.36
CA PHE A 137 -2.33 -19.65 25.34
C PHE A 137 -0.82 -19.91 25.36
N VAL A 138 0.01 -18.87 25.47
CA VAL A 138 1.47 -18.98 25.60
C VAL A 138 1.83 -19.77 26.86
N ALA A 139 1.22 -19.46 28.00
CA ALA A 139 1.46 -20.18 29.25
C ALA A 139 1.05 -21.66 29.15
N TRP A 140 -0.10 -21.94 28.53
CA TRP A 140 -0.53 -23.31 28.24
C TRP A 140 0.44 -24.03 27.29
N ALA A 141 0.88 -23.39 26.22
CA ALA A 141 1.82 -23.95 25.26
C ALA A 141 3.21 -24.23 25.89
N ALA A 142 3.68 -23.35 26.77
CA ALA A 142 5.01 -23.46 27.39
C ALA A 142 5.07 -24.45 28.57
N PHE A 143 4.02 -24.52 29.39
CA PHE A 143 4.03 -25.29 30.65
C PHE A 143 2.97 -26.40 30.71
N GLY A 144 1.89 -26.29 29.93
CA GLY A 144 0.75 -27.21 29.98
C GLY A 144 0.66 -28.19 28.82
N ALA A 145 1.33 -27.92 27.70
CA ALA A 145 1.32 -28.79 26.54
C ALA A 145 2.11 -30.07 26.82
N ARG A 146 1.40 -31.20 26.85
CA ARG A 146 1.99 -32.53 26.85
C ARG A 146 2.08 -33.01 25.41
N PHE A 147 3.28 -32.98 24.87
CA PHE A 147 3.55 -33.52 23.54
C PHE A 147 3.65 -35.03 23.60
N ASP A 148 3.22 -35.69 22.54
CA ASP A 148 3.34 -37.14 22.43
C ASP A 148 4.80 -37.55 22.25
N ILE A 149 5.33 -38.29 23.24
CA ILE A 149 6.72 -38.76 23.27
C ILE A 149 6.70 -40.27 23.03
N GLY A 150 7.49 -40.72 22.05
CA GLY A 150 7.69 -42.13 21.76
C GLY A 150 8.39 -42.87 22.89
N ALA A 151 8.34 -44.22 22.85
CA ALA A 151 8.97 -45.07 23.85
C ALA A 151 10.52 -44.91 23.94
N ASP A 152 11.12 -44.32 22.90
CA ASP A 152 12.53 -43.98 22.77
C ASP A 152 12.88 -42.60 23.36
N GLY A 153 11.90 -41.89 23.94
CA GLY A 153 12.10 -40.56 24.50
C GLY A 153 12.18 -39.45 23.44
N THR A 154 11.95 -39.76 22.16
CA THR A 154 11.92 -38.77 21.08
C THR A 154 10.48 -38.38 20.76
N LEU A 155 10.31 -37.24 20.06
CA LEU A 155 8.98 -36.80 19.66
C LEU A 155 8.40 -37.74 18.61
N SER A 156 7.21 -38.29 18.89
CA SER A 156 6.48 -39.10 17.91
C SER A 156 6.07 -38.25 16.70
N ALA A 157 5.69 -38.90 15.60
CA ALA A 157 5.15 -38.19 14.43
C ALA A 157 3.93 -37.31 14.80
N ALA A 158 3.11 -37.75 15.76
CA ALA A 158 1.99 -36.97 16.29
C ALA A 158 2.48 -35.79 17.15
N GLY A 159 3.50 -35.98 17.97
CA GLY A 159 4.13 -34.92 18.77
C GLY A 159 4.73 -33.80 17.89
N GLN A 160 5.36 -34.16 16.77
CA GLN A 160 5.93 -33.16 15.85
C GLN A 160 4.84 -32.33 15.16
N ALA A 161 3.72 -32.94 14.80
CA ALA A 161 2.57 -32.23 14.25
C ALA A 161 1.94 -31.26 15.28
N GLN A 162 1.89 -31.68 16.55
CA GLN A 162 1.40 -30.84 17.65
C GLN A 162 2.27 -29.61 17.86
N ILE A 163 3.61 -29.77 17.95
CA ILE A 163 4.54 -28.64 18.10
C ILE A 163 4.39 -27.65 16.94
N ARG A 164 4.39 -28.15 15.69
CA ARG A 164 4.24 -27.28 14.51
C ARG A 164 2.93 -26.48 14.53
N THR A 165 1.85 -27.09 15.00
CA THR A 165 0.55 -26.41 15.14
C THR A 165 0.65 -25.31 16.20
N VAL A 166 1.24 -25.61 17.35
CA VAL A 166 1.48 -24.62 18.42
C VAL A 166 2.35 -23.46 17.93
N ASP A 167 3.45 -23.73 17.25
CA ASP A 167 4.34 -22.70 16.68
C ASP A 167 3.62 -21.81 15.66
N THR A 168 2.78 -22.40 14.82
CA THR A 168 1.99 -21.65 13.83
C THR A 168 0.98 -20.73 14.51
N VAL A 169 0.25 -21.22 15.52
CA VAL A 169 -0.73 -20.43 16.27
C VAL A 169 -0.03 -19.34 17.08
N LEU A 170 1.11 -19.63 17.71
CA LEU A 170 1.93 -18.65 18.41
C LEU A 170 2.44 -17.56 17.46
N GLY A 171 2.98 -17.95 16.31
CA GLY A 171 3.44 -17.02 15.28
C GLY A 171 2.31 -16.13 14.76
N PHE A 172 1.12 -16.69 14.56
CA PHE A 172 -0.06 -15.92 14.16
C PHE A 172 -0.53 -14.95 15.26
N LEU A 173 -0.67 -15.40 16.51
CA LEU A 173 -1.13 -14.55 17.62
C LEU A 173 -0.14 -13.42 17.91
N LEU A 174 1.16 -13.71 17.95
CA LEU A 174 2.19 -12.70 18.22
C LEU A 174 2.44 -11.81 17.00
N GLY A 175 2.33 -12.33 15.78
CA GLY A 175 2.57 -11.56 14.56
C GLY A 175 1.38 -10.67 14.19
N VAL A 176 0.20 -11.26 14.04
CA VAL A 176 -0.99 -10.58 13.52
C VAL A 176 -1.68 -9.80 14.63
N SER A 177 -2.02 -10.43 15.75
CA SER A 177 -2.84 -9.79 16.79
C SER A 177 -2.08 -8.69 17.51
N LEU A 178 -0.82 -8.92 17.91
CA LEU A 178 -0.01 -7.90 18.59
C LEU A 178 0.27 -6.71 17.67
N SER A 179 0.58 -6.96 16.39
CA SER A 179 0.78 -5.90 15.40
C SER A 179 -0.49 -5.08 15.19
N ALA A 180 -1.66 -5.74 15.08
CA ALA A 180 -2.95 -5.05 14.96
C ALA A 180 -3.25 -4.19 16.20
N ILE A 181 -3.01 -4.71 17.42
CA ILE A 181 -3.16 -3.94 18.67
C ILE A 181 -2.23 -2.72 18.66
N ILE A 182 -0.93 -2.91 18.40
CA ILE A 182 0.05 -1.82 18.40
C ILE A 182 -0.32 -0.76 17.34
N GLN A 183 -0.66 -1.18 16.12
CA GLN A 183 -1.10 -0.27 15.06
C GLN A 183 -2.37 0.49 15.44
N PHE A 184 -3.33 -0.17 16.09
CA PHE A 184 -4.55 0.47 16.56
C PHE A 184 -4.27 1.56 17.61
N PHE A 185 -3.53 1.24 18.67
CA PHE A 185 -3.26 2.17 19.78
C PHE A 185 -2.20 3.24 19.44
N PHE A 186 -1.12 2.87 18.77
CA PHE A 186 0.03 3.76 18.51
C PHE A 186 0.08 4.31 17.08
N GLY A 187 -0.47 3.60 16.10
CA GLY A 187 -0.51 4.06 14.71
C GLY A 187 -1.50 5.22 14.49
N SER A 188 -2.62 5.23 15.22
CA SER A 188 -3.61 6.33 15.11
C SER A 188 -3.25 7.56 15.95
N SER A 189 -2.56 7.38 17.09
CA SER A 189 -2.28 8.44 18.05
C SER A 189 -1.22 9.43 17.57
N LYS A 190 -0.13 8.95 16.97
CA LYS A 190 1.01 9.80 16.57
C LYS A 190 0.66 10.76 15.41
N GLY A 191 -0.10 10.26 14.42
CA GLY A 191 -0.53 11.09 13.29
C GLY A 191 -1.58 12.16 13.66
N SER A 192 -2.38 11.93 14.69
CA SER A 192 -3.39 12.91 15.15
C SER A 192 -2.76 14.01 16.03
N SER A 193 -1.80 13.67 16.88
CA SER A 193 -1.07 14.65 17.69
C SER A 193 -0.22 15.59 16.85
N ASP A 194 0.47 15.04 15.84
CA ASP A 194 1.35 15.83 14.97
C ASP A 194 0.55 16.78 14.05
N LYS A 195 -0.59 16.31 13.51
CA LYS A 195 -1.51 17.17 12.73
C LYS A 195 -2.12 18.29 13.59
N SER A 196 -2.48 18.01 14.84
CA SER A 196 -3.04 19.01 15.75
C SER A 196 -2.00 20.09 16.09
N ARG A 197 -0.74 19.67 16.34
CA ARG A 197 0.38 20.59 16.57
C ARG A 197 0.70 21.45 15.36
N MET A 198 0.70 20.87 14.15
CA MET A 198 0.91 21.64 12.92
C MET A 198 -0.23 22.65 12.68
N LEU A 199 -1.49 22.28 12.94
CA LEU A 199 -2.61 23.21 12.83
C LEU A 199 -2.48 24.37 13.83
N GLU A 200 -2.11 24.07 15.08
CA GLU A 200 -1.92 25.07 16.12
C GLU A 200 -0.77 26.04 15.78
N ASP A 201 0.32 25.54 15.23
CA ASP A 201 1.46 26.36 14.80
C ASP A 201 1.12 27.22 13.56
N LEU A 202 0.32 26.69 12.62
CA LEU A 202 -0.20 27.45 11.48
C LEU A 202 -1.18 28.56 11.90
N ILE A 203 -2.07 28.28 12.86
CA ILE A 203 -2.99 29.29 13.41
C ILE A 203 -2.19 30.38 14.15
N ARG A 204 -1.18 29.99 14.92
CA ARG A 204 -0.32 30.93 15.66
C ARG A 204 0.50 31.80 14.72
N THR A 205 1.07 31.24 13.66
CA THR A 205 1.82 32.01 12.66
C THR A 205 0.92 32.92 11.82
N ALA A 206 -0.31 32.52 11.52
CA ALA A 206 -1.30 33.37 10.86
C ALA A 206 -1.70 34.57 11.74
N GLN A 207 -1.95 34.34 13.03
CA GLN A 207 -2.33 35.41 13.98
C GLN A 207 -1.21 36.42 14.26
N VAL A 208 0.06 36.00 14.17
CA VAL A 208 1.22 36.89 14.31
C VAL A 208 1.40 37.78 13.07
N ARG A 209 0.91 37.35 11.90
CA ARG A 209 1.04 38.08 10.64
C ARG A 209 0.00 39.20 10.45
N GLU A 210 -1.09 39.17 11.22
CA GLU A 210 -2.16 40.18 11.21
C GLU A 210 -1.99 41.30 12.28
N ARG A 211 -0.88 41.30 13.03
CA ARG A 211 -0.51 42.39 13.95
C ARG A 211 0.73 43.13 13.46
#